data_AF-A0A3D9FV17-F1
#
_entry.id   AF-A0A3D9FV17-F1
#
_cell.length_a   1.000
_cell.length_b   1.000
_cell.length_c   1.000
_cell.angle_alpha   90.00
_cell.angle_beta   90.00
_cell.angle_gamma   90.00
#
_symmetry.space_group_name_H-M   'P 1'
#
loop_
_entity.id
_entity.type
_entity.pdbx_description
1 polymer ?
#
loop_
_entity_poly.entity_id
_entity_poly.type
_entity_poly.pdbx_seq_one_letter_code
_entity_poly.pdbx_strand_id
1 'polypeptide(L)'
;MTTNIPKQSINQLKKTLENFKINDAIELCTNEAQTRKFLIEPFFHLLNYISNDLIPEFNADFGDRVSQKIDYAILLNKKETILIEAKKYNSRLSDKEAGQLNGYFNNTKSSRIAVLTNGIEYRFYSDILLPNVIDSKPFFVFNLTNYSDKDLETLIKFDKRYVVINEIIKTAQECVFVEDFEASLLKEFIAPSKDLLKIIHRNMNFKTKFTEETQGKMINLINSALLKSLYDKKVISESNSNTGGIITTETEIQAYHTIRTLLIQNKKIPSQRIFFKDFKSFFNISVDDNLKKVICKLIFSDSKLKIVIENNEYLLSSVDDVLKYKNELINRTLLLLE
;
A
#
# COMPACT_ATOMS: atom_id res chain seq x y z
N MET A 1 1.01 -13.09 21.36
CA MET A 1 -0.31 -13.50 20.84
C MET A 1 -0.80 -12.33 20.04
N THR A 2 -1.10 -12.51 18.75
CA THR A 2 -1.61 -11.43 17.89
C THR A 2 -2.96 -10.95 18.41
N THR A 3 -3.14 -9.63 18.54
CA THR A 3 -4.42 -9.05 18.97
C THR A 3 -5.50 -9.41 17.95
N ASN A 4 -6.51 -10.18 18.38
CA ASN A 4 -7.63 -10.55 17.51
C ASN A 4 -8.63 -9.39 17.41
N ILE A 5 -8.61 -8.67 16.30
CA ILE A 5 -9.49 -7.53 16.05
C ILE A 5 -10.74 -8.02 15.30
N PRO A 6 -11.95 -7.92 15.88
CA PRO A 6 -13.17 -8.35 15.21
C PRO A 6 -13.45 -7.51 13.95
N LYS A 7 -13.83 -8.15 12.84
CA LYS A 7 -14.26 -7.45 11.61
C LYS A 7 -15.36 -6.42 11.84
N GLN A 8 -16.24 -6.69 12.81
CA GLN A 8 -17.31 -5.76 13.20
C GLN A 8 -16.77 -4.42 13.72
N SER A 9 -15.62 -4.42 14.41
CA SER A 9 -15.00 -3.19 14.92
C SER A 9 -14.46 -2.31 13.80
N ILE A 10 -13.92 -2.91 12.74
CA ILE A 10 -13.47 -2.19 11.53
C ILE A 10 -14.66 -1.55 10.82
N ASN A 11 -15.76 -2.31 10.65
CA ASN A 11 -16.99 -1.78 10.06
C ASN A 11 -17.60 -0.65 10.89
N GLN A 12 -17.54 -0.75 12.23
CA GLN A 12 -17.99 0.31 13.12
C GLN A 12 -17.13 1.56 12.98
N LEU A 13 -15.80 1.43 12.95
CA LEU A 13 -14.88 2.55 12.72
C LEU A 13 -15.18 3.22 11.38
N LYS A 14 -15.33 2.44 10.30
CA LYS A 14 -15.72 2.93 8.97
C LYS A 14 -17.00 3.75 9.01
N LYS A 15 -18.07 3.19 9.57
CA LYS A 15 -19.36 3.89 9.71
C LYS A 15 -19.23 5.17 10.53
N THR A 16 -18.37 5.20 11.54
CA THR A 16 -18.24 6.39 12.39
C THR A 16 -17.42 7.48 11.70
N LEU A 17 -16.41 7.12 10.92
CA LEU A 17 -15.68 8.03 10.03
C LEU A 17 -16.56 8.58 8.91
N GLU A 18 -17.40 7.76 8.28
CA GLU A 18 -18.37 8.19 7.25
C GLU A 18 -19.41 9.18 7.80
N ASN A 19 -19.79 9.03 9.07
CA ASN A 19 -20.72 9.95 9.75
C ASN A 19 -20.02 11.19 10.34
N PHE A 20 -18.68 11.25 10.32
CA PHE A 20 -17.96 12.41 10.80
C PHE A 20 -18.16 13.56 9.81
N LYS A 21 -18.85 14.61 10.27
CA LYS A 21 -19.16 15.80 9.45
C LYS A 21 -17.92 16.68 9.28
N ILE A 22 -16.98 16.18 8.47
CA ILE A 22 -15.66 16.77 8.32
C ILE A 22 -15.70 18.18 7.73
N ASN A 23 -16.62 18.46 6.79
CA ASN A 23 -16.77 19.78 6.19
C ASN A 23 -17.23 20.81 7.22
N ASP A 24 -18.27 20.49 8.00
CA ASP A 24 -18.75 21.33 9.10
C ASP A 24 -17.62 21.59 10.12
N ALA A 25 -16.81 20.58 10.45
CA ALA A 25 -15.67 20.72 11.36
C ALA A 25 -14.57 21.63 10.77
N ILE A 26 -14.24 21.47 9.49
CA ILE A 26 -13.26 22.29 8.77
C ILE A 26 -13.66 23.77 8.78
N GLU A 27 -14.94 24.09 8.57
CA GLU A 27 -15.44 25.47 8.56
C GLU A 27 -15.21 26.18 9.91
N LEU A 28 -15.13 25.43 11.01
CA LEU A 28 -14.87 25.94 12.35
C LEU A 28 -13.36 26.12 12.66
N CYS A 29 -12.47 25.63 11.79
CA CYS A 29 -11.02 25.62 12.00
C CYS A 29 -10.31 26.84 11.40
N THR A 30 -10.23 27.94 12.15
CA THR A 30 -9.45 29.14 11.76
C THR A 30 -8.05 29.20 12.37
N ASN A 31 -7.79 28.47 13.45
CA ASN A 31 -6.50 28.41 14.13
C ASN A 31 -6.18 26.99 14.64
N GLU A 32 -4.99 26.81 15.22
CA GLU A 32 -4.53 25.52 15.71
C GLU A 32 -5.38 24.98 16.87
N ALA A 33 -5.78 25.82 17.82
CA ALA A 33 -6.65 25.42 18.93
C ALA A 33 -8.01 24.90 18.45
N GLN A 34 -8.58 25.49 17.40
CA GLN A 34 -9.81 25.02 16.78
C GLN A 34 -9.59 23.75 15.97
N THR A 35 -8.43 23.58 15.33
CA THR A 35 -8.05 22.34 14.64
C THR A 35 -7.98 21.18 15.64
N ARG A 36 -7.29 21.43 16.76
CA ARG A 36 -7.21 20.54 17.91
C ARG A 36 -8.60 20.11 18.39
N LYS A 37 -9.49 21.07 18.66
CA LYS A 37 -10.85 20.82 19.17
C LYS A 37 -11.83 20.15 18.20
N PHE A 38 -11.83 20.55 16.93
CA PHE A 38 -12.89 20.14 15.98
C PHE A 38 -12.48 19.00 15.04
N LEU A 39 -11.17 18.74 14.87
CA LEU A 39 -10.68 17.67 14.01
C LEU A 39 -9.90 16.61 14.80
N ILE A 40 -8.88 17.02 15.55
CA ILE A 40 -7.93 16.07 16.18
C ILE A 40 -8.55 15.35 17.37
N GLU A 41 -9.15 16.09 18.31
CA GLU A 41 -9.83 15.49 19.47
C GLU A 41 -10.95 14.53 19.02
N PRO A 42 -11.90 14.91 18.14
CA PRO A 42 -12.91 13.99 17.64
C PRO A 42 -12.31 12.73 17.02
N PHE A 43 -11.23 12.84 16.24
CA PHE A 43 -10.55 11.68 15.67
C PHE A 43 -10.07 10.69 16.74
N PHE A 44 -9.44 11.16 17.81
CA PHE A 44 -9.01 10.26 18.89
C PHE A 44 -10.20 9.72 19.71
N HIS A 45 -11.30 10.47 19.83
CA HIS A 45 -12.55 9.93 20.39
C HIS A 45 -13.14 8.80 19.53
N LEU A 46 -13.05 8.87 18.19
CA LEU A 46 -13.43 7.77 17.29
C LEU A 46 -12.62 6.50 17.57
N LEU A 47 -11.36 6.66 17.99
CA LEU A 47 -10.46 5.58 18.41
C LEU A 47 -10.64 5.18 19.89
N ASN A 48 -11.75 5.59 20.51
CA ASN A 48 -12.13 5.29 21.90
C ASN A 48 -11.19 5.87 22.97
N TYR A 49 -10.39 6.89 22.64
CA TYR A 49 -9.69 7.68 23.64
C TYR A 49 -10.61 8.75 24.21
N ILE A 50 -10.77 8.75 25.54
CA ILE A 50 -11.52 9.79 26.26
C ILE A 50 -10.55 10.83 26.84
N SER A 51 -11.08 11.92 27.41
CA SER A 51 -10.28 13.04 27.92
C SER A 51 -9.23 12.67 28.97
N ASN A 52 -9.42 11.55 29.70
CA ASN A 52 -8.43 11.06 30.65
C ASN A 52 -7.30 10.25 30.00
N ASP A 53 -7.48 9.77 28.77
CA ASP A 53 -6.45 9.06 28.02
C ASP A 53 -5.63 10.02 27.16
N LEU A 54 -6.29 11.00 26.54
CA LEU A 54 -5.70 12.04 25.69
C LEU A 54 -5.38 13.28 26.52
N ILE A 55 -4.16 13.35 27.04
CA ILE A 55 -3.70 14.38 27.97
C ILE A 55 -3.16 15.57 27.18
N PRO A 56 -3.79 16.75 27.22
CA PRO A 56 -3.28 17.95 26.56
C PRO A 56 -2.08 18.53 27.32
N GLU A 57 -1.22 19.28 26.61
CA GLU A 57 -0.13 20.06 27.21
C GLU A 57 0.79 19.18 28.10
N PHE A 58 1.10 17.98 27.61
CA PHE A 58 1.84 16.95 28.33
C PHE A 58 3.33 17.32 28.45
N ASN A 59 3.92 17.12 29.63
CA ASN A 59 5.32 17.43 29.87
C ASN A 59 6.22 16.33 29.28
N ALA A 60 6.98 16.67 28.24
CA ALA A 60 7.93 15.77 27.58
C ALA A 60 9.36 16.00 28.13
N ASP A 61 9.54 15.72 29.43
CA ASP A 61 10.73 16.13 30.18
C ASP A 61 11.71 15.00 30.52
N PHE A 62 13.00 15.38 30.59
CA PHE A 62 14.08 14.63 31.23
C PHE A 62 14.89 15.57 32.16
N GLY A 63 14.71 15.44 33.48
CA GLY A 63 15.46 16.21 34.50
C GLY A 63 14.92 17.61 34.85
N ASP A 64 15.72 18.42 35.55
CA ASP A 64 15.33 19.71 36.18
C ASP A 64 15.23 20.93 35.22
N ARG A 65 15.07 20.74 33.90
CA ARG A 65 14.95 21.85 32.93
C ARG A 65 13.50 22.16 32.58
N VAL A 66 13.24 23.45 32.30
CA VAL A 66 11.93 24.06 32.01
C VAL A 66 11.13 23.24 30.98
N SER A 67 9.89 22.91 31.38
CA SER A 67 9.03 21.91 30.75
C SER A 67 8.71 22.21 29.29
N GLN A 68 9.21 21.39 28.37
CA GLN A 68 8.74 21.42 26.99
C GLN A 68 7.44 20.62 26.90
N LYS A 69 6.34 21.33 26.66
CA LYS A 69 5.02 20.72 26.55
C LYS A 69 4.71 20.37 25.10
N ILE A 70 4.19 19.17 24.91
CA ILE A 70 3.64 18.70 23.64
C ILE A 70 2.12 18.81 23.65
N ASP A 71 1.51 19.02 22.49
CA ASP A 71 0.07 19.26 22.34
C ASP A 71 -0.79 18.19 23.01
N TYR A 72 -0.53 16.92 22.70
CA TYR A 72 -1.18 15.81 23.39
C TYR A 72 -0.23 14.63 23.61
N ALA A 73 -0.53 13.86 24.66
CA ALA A 73 -0.01 12.51 24.83
C ALA A 73 -1.16 11.55 25.15
N ILE A 74 -1.12 10.36 24.55
CA ILE A 74 -1.99 9.25 24.94
C ILE A 74 -1.24 8.39 25.95
N LEU A 75 -1.79 8.24 27.15
CA LEU A 75 -1.23 7.35 28.18
C LEU A 75 -1.87 5.96 28.10
N LEU A 76 -1.09 4.95 27.71
CA LEU A 76 -1.50 3.57 27.63
C LEU A 76 -1.01 2.77 28.84
N ASN A 77 -1.91 2.02 29.48
CA ASN A 77 -1.61 1.11 30.59
C ASN A 77 -0.74 1.75 31.70
N LYS A 78 -0.85 3.07 31.89
CA LYS A 78 -0.07 3.89 32.84
C LYS A 78 1.45 3.89 32.63
N LYS A 79 1.98 3.40 31.52
CA LYS A 79 3.44 3.28 31.29
C LYS A 79 3.89 3.70 29.91
N GLU A 80 3.17 3.31 28.86
CA GLU A 80 3.54 3.63 27.47
C GLU A 80 2.84 4.91 27.05
N THR A 81 3.51 5.73 26.25
CA THR A 81 2.97 7.01 25.79
C THR A 81 3.03 7.10 24.28
N ILE A 82 1.98 7.61 23.64
CA ILE A 82 2.02 8.04 22.24
C ILE A 82 2.03 9.56 22.24
N LEU A 83 3.05 10.15 21.65
CA LEU A 83 3.19 11.60 21.54
C LEU A 83 2.46 12.12 20.30
N ILE A 84 1.75 13.24 20.43
CA ILE A 84 0.99 13.82 19.31
C ILE A 84 1.32 15.31 19.22
N GLU A 85 1.92 15.71 18.12
CA GLU A 85 2.11 17.12 17.74
C GLU A 85 1.01 17.52 16.74
N ALA A 86 0.30 18.58 17.08
CA ALA A 86 -0.76 19.15 16.27
C ALA A 86 -0.25 20.37 15.48
N LYS A 87 -0.85 20.59 14.32
CA LYS A 87 -0.69 21.81 13.53
C LYS A 87 -2.04 22.30 13.07
N LYS A 88 -2.09 23.57 12.69
CA LYS A 88 -3.29 24.19 12.13
C LYS A 88 -3.77 23.45 10.86
N TYR A 89 -5.09 23.31 10.72
CA TYR A 89 -5.72 22.85 9.49
C TYR A 89 -5.16 23.59 8.26
N ASN A 90 -4.93 22.85 7.18
CA ASN A 90 -4.34 23.33 5.92
C ASN A 90 -2.84 23.74 6.00
N SER A 91 -2.17 23.57 7.14
CA SER A 91 -0.71 23.65 7.18
C SER A 91 -0.09 22.40 6.56
N ARG A 92 1.05 22.56 5.88
CA ARG A 92 1.87 21.43 5.44
C ARG A 92 2.59 20.82 6.64
N LEU A 93 2.64 19.49 6.69
CA LEU A 93 3.47 18.75 7.64
C LEU A 93 4.84 18.53 7.00
N SER A 94 5.84 19.30 7.41
CA SER A 94 7.20 19.29 6.86
C SER A 94 8.21 18.73 7.86
N ASP A 95 9.46 18.58 7.40
CA ASP A 95 10.58 18.12 8.22
C ASP A 95 10.85 19.04 9.42
N LYS A 96 10.44 20.31 9.34
CA LYS A 96 10.52 21.24 10.46
C LYS A 96 9.62 20.81 11.61
N GLU A 97 8.36 20.50 11.33
CA GLU A 97 7.42 20.06 12.37
C GLU A 97 7.76 18.65 12.87
N ALA A 98 8.25 17.77 12.00
CA ALA A 98 8.78 16.47 12.42
C ALA A 98 10.02 16.63 13.34
N GLY A 99 10.91 17.58 13.05
CA GLY A 99 12.05 17.90 13.90
C GLY A 99 11.65 18.41 15.29
N GLN A 100 10.58 19.20 15.38
CA GLN A 100 10.00 19.62 16.67
C GLN A 100 9.48 18.41 17.45
N LEU A 101 8.71 17.54 16.80
CA LEU A 101 8.21 16.30 17.38
C LEU A 101 9.34 15.39 17.88
N ASN A 102 10.44 15.28 17.13
CA ASN A 102 11.63 14.52 17.53
C ASN A 102 12.25 15.05 18.83
N GLY A 103 12.23 16.37 19.04
CA GLY A 103 12.69 16.99 20.29
C GLY A 103 11.96 16.47 21.52
N TYR A 104 10.63 16.43 21.47
CA TYR A 104 9.80 15.86 22.55
C TYR A 104 10.00 14.35 22.69
N PHE A 105 10.11 13.65 21.56
CA PHE A 105 10.26 12.20 21.51
C PHE A 105 11.56 11.71 22.15
N ASN A 106 12.70 12.36 21.84
CA ASN A 106 14.01 12.07 22.43
C ASN A 106 13.99 12.11 23.97
N ASN A 107 13.17 13.00 24.56
CA ASN A 107 13.10 13.19 26.01
C ASN A 107 12.12 12.22 26.68
N THR A 108 11.20 11.60 25.92
CA THR A 108 10.12 10.76 26.46
C THR A 108 10.42 9.29 26.23
N LYS A 109 11.26 8.68 27.09
CA LYS A 109 11.72 7.27 26.95
C LYS A 109 10.60 6.22 27.00
N SER A 110 9.43 6.57 27.53
CA SER A 110 8.23 5.71 27.52
C SER A 110 7.51 5.70 26.16
N SER A 111 7.90 6.58 25.25
CA SER A 111 7.32 6.71 23.93
C SER A 111 8.14 5.95 22.89
N ARG A 112 7.43 5.17 22.08
CA ARG A 112 8.00 4.51 20.89
C ARG A 112 7.25 4.87 19.61
N ILE A 113 6.13 5.58 19.75
CA ILE A 113 5.27 6.00 18.65
C ILE A 113 4.99 7.48 18.81
N ALA A 114 5.08 8.21 17.70
CA ALA A 114 4.75 9.62 17.64
C ALA A 114 3.80 9.89 16.47
N VAL A 115 2.94 10.90 16.61
CA VAL A 115 1.97 11.30 15.60
C VAL A 115 2.15 12.78 15.31
N LEU A 116 2.30 13.13 14.03
CA LEU A 116 2.24 14.50 13.55
C LEU A 116 0.95 14.67 12.73
N THR A 117 0.13 15.66 13.05
CA THR A 117 -1.15 15.85 12.36
C THR A 117 -1.56 17.31 12.20
N ASN A 118 -2.27 17.60 11.11
CA ASN A 118 -2.99 18.88 10.89
C ASN A 118 -4.52 18.71 11.01
N GLY A 119 -4.98 17.62 11.60
CA GLY A 119 -6.40 17.27 11.73
C GLY A 119 -6.99 16.54 10.53
N ILE A 120 -6.38 16.57 9.34
CA ILE A 120 -6.82 15.81 8.16
C ILE A 120 -5.88 14.65 7.86
N GLU A 121 -4.57 14.92 7.87
CA GLU A 121 -3.52 13.92 7.69
C GLU A 121 -2.88 13.59 9.04
N TYR A 122 -2.71 12.31 9.33
CA TYR A 122 -2.10 11.78 10.54
C TYR A 122 -0.91 10.92 10.14
N ARG A 123 0.30 11.37 10.46
CA ARG A 123 1.56 10.67 10.16
C ARG A 123 2.06 9.99 11.41
N PHE A 124 2.17 8.68 11.38
CA PHE A 124 2.63 7.85 12.50
C PHE A 124 4.10 7.49 12.30
N TYR A 125 4.92 7.82 13.29
CA TYR A 125 6.36 7.61 13.33
C TYR A 125 6.74 6.64 14.44
N SER A 126 7.86 5.95 14.23
CA SER A 126 8.46 4.98 15.15
C SER A 126 9.93 5.32 15.39
N ASP A 127 10.61 4.51 16.21
CA ASP A 127 12.04 4.63 16.52
C ASP A 127 12.84 3.39 16.09
N ILE A 128 12.56 2.87 14.88
CA ILE A 128 13.12 1.58 14.44
C ILE A 128 14.61 1.70 14.11
N LEU A 129 15.01 2.79 13.45
CA LEU A 129 16.39 2.96 12.99
C LEU A 129 17.32 3.30 14.15
N LEU A 130 16.89 4.17 15.06
CA LEU A 130 17.66 4.62 16.21
C LEU A 130 16.75 4.75 17.44
N PRO A 131 17.11 4.14 18.60
CA PRO A 131 16.28 4.21 19.79
C PRO A 131 16.02 5.64 20.26
N ASN A 132 14.76 5.95 20.56
CA ASN A 132 14.29 7.27 20.99
C ASN A 132 14.50 8.40 19.97
N VAL A 133 14.79 8.11 18.70
CA VAL A 133 14.83 9.12 17.62
C VAL A 133 13.77 8.73 16.60
N ILE A 134 12.88 9.66 16.23
CA ILE A 134 11.85 9.33 15.25
C ILE A 134 12.48 9.04 13.88
N ASP A 135 11.97 8.02 13.20
CA ASP A 135 12.35 7.69 11.83
C ASP A 135 12.03 8.87 10.90
N SER A 136 12.84 9.10 9.86
CA SER A 136 12.68 10.26 8.97
C SER A 136 11.38 10.22 8.16
N LYS A 137 10.82 9.03 7.95
CA LYS A 137 9.55 8.82 7.27
C LYS A 137 8.54 8.18 8.22
N PRO A 138 7.25 8.54 8.12
CA PRO A 138 6.21 7.83 8.85
C PRO A 138 6.03 6.42 8.27
N PHE A 139 5.81 5.42 9.14
CA PHE A 139 5.52 4.05 8.70
C PHE A 139 4.04 3.87 8.32
N PHE A 140 3.17 4.81 8.72
CA PHE A 140 1.76 4.82 8.36
C PHE A 140 1.25 6.27 8.25
N VAL A 141 0.48 6.55 7.20
CA VAL A 141 -0.18 7.84 6.99
C VAL A 141 -1.66 7.60 6.79
N PHE A 142 -2.48 8.20 7.63
CA PHE A 142 -3.94 8.13 7.52
C PHE A 142 -4.50 9.49 7.12
N ASN A 143 -5.35 9.53 6.10
CA ASN A 143 -5.98 10.76 5.64
C ASN A 143 -7.51 10.65 5.75
N LEU A 144 -8.12 11.56 6.50
CA LEU A 144 -9.57 11.53 6.77
C LEU A 144 -10.46 11.74 5.55
N THR A 145 -9.97 12.40 4.50
CA THR A 145 -10.75 12.62 3.27
C THR A 145 -10.48 11.56 2.21
N ASN A 146 -9.41 10.77 2.36
CA ASN A 146 -9.00 9.76 1.39
C ASN A 146 -8.29 8.59 2.08
N TYR A 147 -9.05 7.54 2.38
CA TYR A 147 -8.54 6.30 2.98
C TYR A 147 -9.13 5.06 2.30
N SER A 148 -8.37 3.97 2.34
CA SER A 148 -8.77 2.64 1.85
C SER A 148 -9.19 1.72 3.00
N ASP A 149 -9.79 0.56 2.67
CA ASP A 149 -10.12 -0.45 3.69
C ASP A 149 -8.86 -1.01 4.40
N LYS A 150 -7.70 -1.04 3.72
CA LYS A 150 -6.41 -1.43 4.34
C LYS A 150 -5.94 -0.41 5.36
N ASP A 151 -6.20 0.87 5.13
CA ASP A 151 -5.87 1.93 6.07
C ASP A 151 -6.72 1.79 7.34
N LEU A 152 -7.98 1.37 7.21
CA LEU A 152 -8.85 1.08 8.36
C LEU A 152 -8.36 -0.16 9.16
N GLU A 153 -7.92 -1.21 8.46
CA GLU A 153 -7.30 -2.39 9.09
C GLU A 153 -6.01 -2.04 9.86
N THR A 154 -5.29 -1.01 9.43
CA THR A 154 -4.10 -0.52 10.13
C THR A 154 -4.49 0.43 11.26
N LEU A 155 -5.38 1.37 11.01
CA LEU A 155 -5.82 2.38 11.97
C LEU A 155 -6.49 1.76 13.20
N ILE A 156 -7.28 0.70 13.03
CA ILE A 156 -7.94 0.03 14.17
C ILE A 156 -6.95 -0.53 15.21
N LYS A 157 -5.68 -0.75 14.83
CA LYS A 157 -4.62 -1.14 15.77
C LYS A 157 -4.26 -0.01 16.74
N PHE A 158 -4.62 1.23 16.44
CA PHE A 158 -4.45 2.38 17.33
C PHE A 158 -5.68 2.67 18.19
N ASP A 159 -6.78 1.93 18.02
CA ASP A 159 -7.96 2.04 18.89
C ASP A 159 -7.61 1.60 20.31
N LYS A 160 -8.04 2.35 21.32
CA LYS A 160 -7.77 2.07 22.75
C LYS A 160 -8.07 0.63 23.15
N ARG A 161 -9.07 -0.01 22.54
CA ARG A 161 -9.48 -1.39 22.84
C ARG A 161 -8.48 -2.43 22.36
N TYR A 162 -7.67 -2.11 21.35
CA TYR A 162 -6.80 -3.05 20.64
C TYR A 162 -5.32 -2.63 20.59
N VAL A 163 -5.01 -1.43 21.06
CA VAL A 163 -3.66 -0.86 20.96
C VAL A 163 -2.63 -1.68 21.74
N VAL A 164 -1.64 -2.20 21.02
CA VAL A 164 -0.48 -2.91 21.56
C VAL A 164 0.77 -2.36 20.88
N ILE A 165 1.53 -1.53 21.60
CA ILE A 165 2.68 -0.80 21.05
C ILE A 165 3.68 -1.74 20.39
N ASN A 166 4.01 -2.87 21.02
CA ASN A 166 4.96 -3.84 20.46
C ASN A 166 4.50 -4.43 19.11
N GLU A 167 3.20 -4.61 18.87
CA GLU A 167 2.69 -5.12 17.59
C GLU A 167 2.72 -4.04 16.50
N ILE A 168 2.42 -2.80 16.87
CA ILE A 168 2.52 -1.66 15.95
C ILE A 168 3.99 -1.43 15.56
N ILE A 169 4.90 -1.48 16.53
CA ILE A 169 6.35 -1.39 16.28
C ILE A 169 6.80 -2.50 15.35
N LYS A 170 6.32 -3.74 15.52
CA LYS A 170 6.64 -4.83 14.58
C LYS A 170 6.16 -4.51 13.16
N THR A 171 4.97 -3.91 13.01
CA THR A 171 4.47 -3.46 11.71
C THR A 171 5.38 -2.38 11.12
N ALA A 172 5.83 -1.41 11.93
CA ALA A 172 6.77 -0.39 11.49
C ALA A 172 8.13 -0.98 11.07
N GLN A 173 8.64 -1.99 11.81
CA GLN A 173 9.86 -2.72 11.45
C GLN A 173 9.75 -3.40 10.09
N GLU A 174 8.60 -4.02 9.80
CA GLU A 174 8.35 -4.64 8.49
C GLU A 174 8.34 -3.60 7.36
N CYS A 175 7.71 -2.44 7.56
CA CYS A 175 7.76 -1.34 6.58
C CYS A 175 9.20 -0.85 6.34
N VAL A 176 9.95 -0.55 7.41
CA VAL A 176 11.34 -0.09 7.32
C VAL A 176 12.22 -1.14 6.64
N PHE A 177 12.01 -2.42 6.94
CA PHE A 177 12.74 -3.52 6.30
C PHE A 177 12.48 -3.58 4.78
N VAL A 178 11.22 -3.48 4.34
CA VAL A 178 10.87 -3.51 2.92
C VAL A 178 11.53 -2.32 2.20
N GLU A 179 11.40 -1.11 2.73
CA GLU A 179 12.02 0.08 2.13
C GLU A 179 13.55 -0.03 2.05
N ASP A 180 14.21 -0.45 3.14
CA ASP A 180 15.66 -0.57 3.17
C ASP A 180 16.18 -1.68 2.26
N PHE A 181 15.44 -2.80 2.16
CA PHE A 181 15.73 -3.85 1.19
C PHE A 181 15.63 -3.35 -0.25
N GLU A 182 14.53 -2.68 -0.61
CA GLU A 182 14.33 -2.14 -1.96
C GLU A 182 15.42 -1.11 -2.31
N ALA A 183 15.70 -0.18 -1.40
CA ALA A 183 16.73 0.84 -1.59
C ALA A 183 18.12 0.21 -1.74
N SER A 184 18.44 -0.79 -0.93
CA SER A 184 19.73 -1.49 -0.98
C SER A 184 19.89 -2.32 -2.25
N LEU A 185 18.83 -3.00 -2.69
CA LEU A 185 18.84 -3.76 -3.94
C LEU A 185 18.95 -2.82 -5.16
N LEU A 186 18.25 -1.69 -5.14
CA LEU A 186 18.37 -0.68 -6.20
C LEU A 186 19.79 -0.10 -6.29
N LYS A 187 20.44 0.17 -5.15
CA LYS A 187 21.85 0.61 -5.12
C LYS A 187 22.76 -0.38 -5.84
N GLU A 188 22.58 -1.68 -5.60
CA GLU A 188 23.32 -2.74 -6.29
C GLU A 188 23.02 -2.82 -7.79
N PHE A 189 21.83 -2.43 -8.26
CA PHE A 189 21.56 -2.37 -9.71
C PHE A 189 22.09 -1.10 -10.38
N ILE A 190 22.18 0.00 -9.66
CA ILE A 190 22.75 1.26 -10.17
C ILE A 190 24.28 1.18 -10.21
N ALA A 191 24.88 0.65 -9.15
CA ALA A 191 26.32 0.49 -9.01
C ALA A 191 26.65 -0.89 -8.41
N PRO A 192 26.69 -1.94 -9.24
CA PRO A 192 26.92 -3.31 -8.80
C PRO A 192 28.20 -3.47 -7.98
N SER A 193 28.06 -3.99 -6.76
CA SER A 193 29.21 -4.28 -5.92
C SER A 193 30.02 -5.46 -6.45
N LYS A 194 31.30 -5.51 -6.08
CA LYS A 194 32.16 -6.65 -6.38
C LYS A 194 31.58 -7.96 -5.85
N ASP A 195 30.90 -7.94 -4.71
CA ASP A 195 30.30 -9.13 -4.11
C ASP A 195 29.09 -9.63 -4.90
N LEU A 196 28.21 -8.74 -5.37
CA LEU A 196 27.13 -9.11 -6.30
C LEU A 196 27.70 -9.74 -7.58
N LEU A 197 28.70 -9.10 -8.19
CA LEU A 197 29.34 -9.60 -9.41
C LEU A 197 29.98 -10.97 -9.18
N LYS A 198 30.57 -11.19 -8.01
CA LYS A 198 31.22 -12.46 -7.63
C LYS A 198 30.19 -13.60 -7.47
N ILE A 199 29.02 -13.32 -6.90
CA ILE A 199 27.93 -14.30 -6.80
C ILE A 199 27.43 -14.68 -8.20
N ILE A 200 27.18 -13.69 -9.07
CA ILE A 200 26.73 -13.93 -10.45
C ILE A 200 27.77 -14.77 -11.20
N HIS A 201 29.04 -14.35 -11.18
CA HIS A 201 30.14 -15.04 -11.86
C HIS A 201 30.31 -16.48 -11.41
N ARG A 202 30.22 -16.73 -10.09
CA ARG A 202 30.27 -18.08 -9.52
C ARG A 202 29.14 -18.97 -10.05
N ASN A 203 27.95 -18.41 -10.26
CA ASN A 203 26.76 -19.14 -10.71
C ASN A 203 26.67 -19.30 -12.24
N MET A 204 27.54 -18.64 -13.02
CA MET A 204 27.60 -18.82 -14.47
C MET A 204 28.16 -20.20 -14.82
N ASN A 205 27.56 -20.88 -15.80
CA ASN A 205 28.09 -22.15 -16.32
C ASN A 205 29.35 -21.93 -17.17
N PHE A 206 29.41 -20.81 -17.89
CA PHE A 206 30.60 -20.40 -18.64
C PHE A 206 31.61 -19.76 -17.69
N LYS A 207 32.72 -20.46 -17.43
CA LYS A 207 33.74 -20.03 -16.46
C LYS A 207 34.82 -19.19 -17.14
N THR A 208 34.86 -17.90 -16.83
CA THR A 208 35.97 -16.98 -17.14
C THR A 208 36.79 -16.69 -15.88
N LYS A 209 37.96 -16.06 -16.01
CA LYS A 209 38.67 -15.50 -14.85
C LYS A 209 37.92 -14.26 -14.33
N PHE A 210 37.77 -14.11 -13.01
CA PHE A 210 37.14 -12.94 -12.39
C PHE A 210 38.14 -11.78 -12.27
N THR A 211 38.42 -11.13 -13.41
CA THR A 211 39.34 -9.98 -13.54
C THR A 211 38.60 -8.64 -13.50
N GLU A 212 39.31 -7.52 -13.39
CA GLU A 212 38.71 -6.17 -13.48
C GLU A 212 38.03 -5.93 -14.84
N GLU A 213 38.63 -6.40 -15.93
CA GLU A 213 38.04 -6.32 -17.26
C GLU A 213 36.69 -7.07 -17.34
N THR A 214 36.62 -8.27 -16.76
CA THR A 214 35.39 -9.07 -16.73
C THR A 214 34.33 -8.40 -15.83
N GLN A 215 34.74 -7.82 -14.70
CA GLN A 215 33.86 -7.03 -13.83
C GLN A 215 33.27 -5.83 -14.60
N GLY A 216 34.09 -5.06 -15.33
CA GLY A 216 33.63 -3.94 -16.13
C GLY A 216 32.62 -4.34 -17.21
N LYS A 217 32.84 -5.48 -17.88
CA LYS A 217 31.87 -6.06 -18.82
C LYS A 217 30.55 -6.41 -18.13
N MET A 218 30.60 -7.03 -16.95
CA MET A 218 29.39 -7.39 -16.19
C MET A 218 28.61 -6.15 -15.73
N ILE A 219 29.30 -5.10 -15.26
CA ILE A 219 28.67 -3.83 -14.87
C ILE A 219 27.92 -3.22 -16.06
N ASN A 220 28.54 -3.15 -17.23
CA ASN A 220 27.90 -2.59 -18.43
C ASN A 220 26.67 -3.39 -18.90
N LEU A 221 26.63 -4.69 -18.61
CA LEU A 221 25.48 -5.54 -18.93
C LEU A 221 24.31 -5.30 -17.97
N ILE A 222 24.57 -4.92 -16.72
CA ILE A 222 23.54 -4.55 -15.73
C ILE A 222 23.01 -3.15 -16.06
N ASN A 223 22.19 -3.09 -17.10
CA ASN A 223 21.52 -1.87 -17.57
C ASN A 223 20.00 -2.07 -17.65
N SER A 224 19.28 -1.00 -17.92
CA SER A 224 17.81 -1.01 -17.97
C SER A 224 17.23 -2.01 -18.97
N ALA A 225 17.90 -2.24 -20.11
CA ALA A 225 17.45 -3.21 -21.11
C ALA A 225 17.55 -4.65 -20.60
N LEU A 226 18.65 -4.99 -19.91
CA LEU A 226 18.77 -6.29 -19.25
C LEU A 226 17.73 -6.44 -18.13
N LEU A 227 17.58 -5.43 -17.26
CA LEU A 227 16.63 -5.49 -16.15
C LEU A 227 15.19 -5.67 -16.63
N LYS A 228 14.78 -4.98 -17.69
CA LYS A 228 13.46 -5.19 -18.31
C LYS A 228 13.30 -6.62 -18.84
N SER A 229 14.29 -7.12 -19.59
CA SER A 229 14.26 -8.49 -20.09
C SER A 229 14.21 -9.54 -18.97
N LEU A 230 14.90 -9.30 -17.85
CA LEU A 230 14.87 -10.16 -16.68
C LEU A 230 13.53 -10.10 -15.94
N TYR A 231 12.93 -8.91 -15.82
CA TYR A 231 11.59 -8.73 -15.27
C TYR A 231 10.56 -9.52 -16.09
N ASP A 232 10.56 -9.37 -17.42
CA ASP A 232 9.64 -10.09 -18.30
C ASP A 232 9.77 -11.61 -18.11
N LYS A 233 11.01 -12.12 -18.09
CA LYS A 233 11.28 -13.54 -17.82
C LYS A 233 10.85 -13.98 -16.42
N LYS A 234 11.02 -13.11 -15.41
CA LYS A 234 10.64 -13.37 -14.02
C LYS A 234 9.13 -13.49 -13.89
N VAL A 235 8.38 -12.55 -14.49
CA VAL A 235 6.91 -12.59 -14.55
C VAL A 235 6.41 -13.88 -15.19
N ILE A 236 7.01 -14.28 -16.33
CA ILE A 236 6.67 -15.55 -17.00
C ILE A 236 7.02 -16.77 -16.13
N SER A 237 8.13 -16.75 -15.39
CA SER A 237 8.47 -17.84 -14.47
C SER A 237 7.53 -17.93 -13.27
N GLU A 238 7.00 -16.79 -12.82
CA GLU A 238 6.05 -16.70 -11.71
C GLU A 238 4.64 -17.11 -12.12
N SER A 239 4.22 -16.84 -13.35
CA SER A 239 2.94 -17.36 -13.88
C SER A 239 2.98 -18.88 -14.06
N ASN A 240 4.14 -19.42 -14.45
CA ASN A 240 4.34 -20.87 -14.59
C ASN A 240 4.55 -21.61 -13.25
N SER A 241 4.79 -20.89 -12.15
CA SER A 241 4.95 -21.48 -10.82
C SER A 241 3.72 -21.18 -9.95
N ASN A 242 3.11 -22.21 -9.36
CA ASN A 242 1.92 -22.06 -8.49
C ASN A 242 2.13 -21.16 -7.26
N THR A 243 3.37 -20.71 -7.02
CA THR A 243 3.81 -19.85 -5.92
C THR A 243 3.72 -18.35 -6.21
N GLY A 244 3.62 -17.93 -7.48
CA GLY A 244 3.43 -16.53 -7.85
C GLY A 244 1.99 -16.06 -7.56
N GLY A 245 1.85 -14.79 -7.17
CA GLY A 245 0.54 -14.13 -7.12
C GLY A 245 -0.12 -14.05 -8.49
N ILE A 246 -1.31 -13.47 -8.55
CA ILE A 246 -1.99 -13.17 -9.82
C ILE A 246 -1.24 -11.99 -10.47
N ILE A 247 -0.63 -12.20 -11.65
CA ILE A 247 0.10 -11.15 -12.38
C ILE A 247 -0.52 -11.00 -13.76
N THR A 248 -1.14 -9.84 -13.98
CA THR A 248 -1.78 -9.49 -15.25
C THR A 248 -0.74 -9.04 -16.27
N THR A 249 -0.65 -9.74 -17.39
CA THR A 249 0.30 -9.47 -18.47
C THR A 249 -0.19 -8.37 -19.44
N GLU A 250 0.73 -7.70 -20.13
CA GLU A 250 0.37 -6.71 -21.16
C GLU A 250 -0.48 -7.31 -22.29
N THR A 251 -0.24 -8.57 -22.64
CA THR A 251 -1.01 -9.30 -23.65
C THR A 251 -2.47 -9.52 -23.23
N GLU A 252 -2.70 -9.82 -21.95
CA GLU A 252 -4.05 -9.94 -21.39
C GLU A 252 -4.78 -8.60 -21.35
N ILE A 253 -4.06 -7.52 -20.99
CA ILE A 253 -4.60 -6.15 -21.01
C ILE A 253 -4.96 -5.74 -22.45
N GLN A 254 -4.10 -6.05 -23.42
CA GLN A 254 -4.36 -5.78 -24.84
C GLN A 254 -5.60 -6.55 -25.31
N ALA A 255 -5.69 -7.85 -25.03
CA ALA A 255 -6.83 -8.66 -25.39
C ALA A 255 -8.14 -8.15 -24.75
N TYR A 256 -8.08 -7.76 -23.47
CA TYR A 256 -9.19 -7.13 -22.78
C TYR A 256 -9.66 -5.86 -23.48
N HIS A 257 -8.74 -4.94 -23.82
CA HIS A 257 -9.10 -3.72 -24.51
C HIS A 257 -9.69 -3.96 -25.90
N THR A 258 -9.16 -4.94 -26.64
CA THR A 258 -9.72 -5.36 -27.94
C THR A 258 -11.15 -5.90 -27.77
N ILE A 259 -11.37 -6.82 -26.83
CA ILE A 259 -12.69 -7.41 -26.54
C ILE A 259 -13.67 -6.34 -26.08
N ARG A 260 -13.25 -5.50 -25.13
CA ARG A 260 -14.07 -4.41 -24.60
C ARG A 260 -14.48 -3.45 -25.71
N THR A 261 -13.54 -3.04 -26.56
CA THR A 261 -13.81 -2.15 -27.69
C THR A 261 -14.79 -2.79 -28.68
N LEU A 262 -14.63 -4.09 -28.96
CA LEU A 262 -15.55 -4.84 -29.81
C LEU A 262 -16.97 -4.92 -29.24
N LEU A 263 -17.11 -5.14 -27.93
CA LEU A 263 -18.41 -5.28 -27.27
C LEU A 263 -19.17 -3.95 -27.22
N ILE A 264 -18.50 -2.84 -26.89
CA ILE A 264 -19.12 -1.52 -26.76
C ILE A 264 -19.56 -0.91 -28.10
N GLN A 265 -19.09 -1.45 -29.24
CA GLN A 265 -19.64 -1.08 -30.56
C GLN A 265 -21.14 -1.39 -30.65
N ASN A 266 -21.63 -2.35 -29.87
CA ASN A 266 -23.05 -2.59 -29.72
C ASN A 266 -23.65 -1.65 -28.68
N LYS A 267 -24.56 -0.75 -29.10
CA LYS A 267 -25.21 0.25 -28.25
C LYS A 267 -25.96 -0.33 -27.03
N LYS A 268 -26.29 -1.63 -27.06
CA LYS A 268 -26.95 -2.32 -25.93
C LYS A 268 -25.99 -2.70 -24.79
N ILE A 269 -24.68 -2.57 -24.98
CA ILE A 269 -23.65 -3.00 -24.02
C ILE A 269 -22.92 -1.76 -23.45
N PRO A 270 -23.19 -1.34 -22.20
CA PRO A 270 -22.51 -0.21 -21.58
C PRO A 270 -21.06 -0.54 -21.23
N SER A 271 -20.14 0.40 -21.52
CA SER A 271 -18.70 0.21 -21.28
C SER A 271 -18.31 0.09 -19.81
N GLN A 272 -19.18 0.59 -18.91
CA GLN A 272 -19.02 0.55 -17.46
C GLN A 272 -19.38 -0.81 -16.84
N ARG A 273 -20.00 -1.71 -17.60
CA ARG A 273 -20.45 -3.03 -17.10
C ARG A 273 -19.50 -4.17 -17.46
N ILE A 274 -18.45 -3.90 -18.25
CA ILE A 274 -17.46 -4.89 -18.66
C ILE A 274 -16.23 -4.74 -17.75
N PHE A 275 -15.94 -5.77 -16.99
CA PHE A 275 -14.81 -5.84 -16.08
C PHE A 275 -13.91 -7.02 -16.44
N PHE A 276 -12.66 -6.95 -16.02
CA PHE A 276 -11.77 -8.10 -16.03
C PHE A 276 -11.34 -8.45 -14.61
N LYS A 277 -11.05 -9.74 -14.41
CA LYS A 277 -10.41 -10.23 -13.21
C LYS A 277 -9.43 -11.30 -13.60
N ASP A 278 -8.20 -11.10 -13.18
CA ASP A 278 -7.15 -12.04 -13.44
C ASP A 278 -7.13 -13.16 -12.39
N PHE A 279 -6.80 -14.38 -12.82
CA PHE A 279 -6.64 -15.56 -11.99
C PHE A 279 -5.38 -16.30 -12.41
N LYS A 280 -4.81 -17.09 -11.50
CA LYS A 280 -3.55 -17.82 -11.71
C LYS A 280 -3.46 -18.64 -13.01
N SER A 281 -4.58 -19.06 -13.59
CA SER A 281 -4.59 -19.92 -14.78
C SER A 281 -5.36 -19.36 -15.96
N PHE A 282 -6.07 -18.23 -15.77
CA PHE A 282 -6.87 -17.63 -16.81
C PHE A 282 -7.25 -16.20 -16.46
N PHE A 283 -7.37 -15.38 -17.49
CA PHE A 283 -7.82 -14.01 -17.37
C PHE A 283 -9.31 -13.93 -17.72
N ASN A 284 -10.14 -13.52 -16.77
CA ASN A 284 -11.59 -13.57 -16.89
C ASN A 284 -12.16 -12.21 -17.30
N ILE A 285 -13.12 -12.20 -18.23
CA ILE A 285 -13.86 -10.99 -18.62
C ILE A 285 -15.35 -11.22 -18.33
N SER A 286 -15.97 -10.30 -17.59
CA SER A 286 -17.31 -10.50 -17.03
C SER A 286 -18.22 -9.27 -17.00
N VAL A 287 -19.50 -9.61 -16.98
CA VAL A 287 -20.71 -8.92 -16.51
C VAL A 287 -20.70 -8.28 -15.12
N ASP A 288 -20.66 -6.96 -14.91
CA ASP A 288 -20.87 -6.32 -13.58
C ASP A 288 -19.93 -6.83 -12.46
N ASP A 289 -18.69 -7.17 -12.80
CA ASP A 289 -17.73 -7.81 -11.86
C ASP A 289 -18.29 -9.09 -11.18
N ASN A 290 -19.23 -9.77 -11.85
CA ASN A 290 -19.87 -10.97 -11.34
C ASN A 290 -19.26 -12.24 -11.94
N LEU A 291 -18.68 -13.06 -11.07
CA LEU A 291 -18.02 -14.33 -11.44
C LEU A 291 -18.96 -15.38 -12.07
N LYS A 292 -20.28 -15.22 -11.96
CA LYS A 292 -21.27 -16.07 -12.64
C LYS A 292 -21.64 -15.54 -14.03
N LYS A 293 -21.39 -14.27 -14.31
CA LYS A 293 -21.70 -13.61 -15.58
C LYS A 293 -20.44 -13.48 -16.46
N VAL A 294 -19.81 -14.63 -16.75
CA VAL A 294 -18.57 -14.68 -17.55
C VAL A 294 -18.88 -14.56 -19.04
N ILE A 295 -18.28 -13.54 -19.68
CA ILE A 295 -18.32 -13.35 -21.13
C ILE A 295 -17.35 -14.34 -21.77
N CYS A 296 -16.08 -14.30 -21.37
CA CYS A 296 -15.05 -15.21 -21.85
C CYS A 296 -13.89 -15.33 -20.86
N LYS A 297 -13.07 -16.36 -21.05
CA LYS A 297 -11.81 -16.57 -20.35
C LYS A 297 -10.68 -16.63 -21.35
N LEU A 298 -9.59 -15.92 -21.09
CA LEU A 298 -8.36 -15.98 -21.87
C LEU A 298 -7.38 -16.89 -21.13
N ILE A 299 -6.80 -17.85 -21.85
CA ILE A 299 -5.78 -18.75 -21.32
C ILE A 299 -4.58 -18.56 -22.23
N PHE A 300 -3.68 -17.67 -21.83
CA PHE A 300 -2.49 -17.33 -22.61
C PHE A 300 -1.28 -18.00 -21.99
N SER A 301 -0.51 -18.70 -22.82
CA SER A 301 0.72 -19.38 -22.46
C SER A 301 1.75 -19.18 -23.58
N ASP A 302 3.03 -19.38 -23.29
CA ASP A 302 4.15 -19.18 -24.23
C ASP A 302 3.99 -19.93 -25.56
N SER A 303 3.22 -21.03 -25.59
CA SER A 303 3.02 -21.85 -26.79
C SER A 303 1.61 -21.81 -27.38
N LYS A 304 0.63 -21.33 -26.60
CA LYS A 304 -0.79 -21.40 -26.97
C LYS A 304 -1.53 -20.22 -26.38
N LEU A 305 -2.19 -19.46 -27.25
CA LEU A 305 -3.22 -18.50 -26.87
C LEU A 305 -4.57 -19.17 -27.07
N LYS A 306 -5.44 -19.10 -26.06
CA LYS A 306 -6.80 -19.64 -26.14
C LYS A 306 -7.82 -18.64 -25.60
N ILE A 307 -9.01 -18.67 -26.17
CA ILE A 307 -10.20 -18.04 -25.63
C ILE A 307 -11.27 -19.09 -25.41
N VAL A 308 -11.91 -19.05 -24.24
CA VAL A 308 -13.03 -19.90 -23.88
C VAL A 308 -14.28 -19.04 -23.79
N ILE A 309 -15.28 -19.36 -24.60
CA ILE A 309 -16.59 -18.69 -24.60
C ILE A 309 -17.62 -19.77 -24.26
N GLU A 310 -18.31 -19.59 -23.13
CA GLU A 310 -19.16 -20.64 -22.54
C GLU A 310 -18.39 -21.94 -22.27
N ASN A 311 -18.64 -22.97 -23.07
CA ASN A 311 -17.97 -24.28 -23.01
C ASN A 311 -17.09 -24.56 -24.24
N ASN A 312 -16.99 -23.61 -25.17
CA ASN A 312 -16.22 -23.77 -26.40
C ASN A 312 -14.82 -23.19 -26.21
N GLU A 313 -13.80 -24.00 -26.50
CA GLU A 313 -12.40 -23.56 -26.52
C GLU A 313 -11.94 -23.25 -27.94
N TYR A 314 -11.36 -22.07 -28.13
CA TYR A 314 -10.82 -21.62 -29.40
C TYR A 314 -9.34 -21.31 -29.29
N LEU A 315 -8.53 -21.86 -30.20
CA LEU A 315 -7.11 -21.55 -30.30
C LEU A 315 -6.92 -20.25 -31.09
N LEU A 316 -6.04 -19.38 -30.61
CA LEU A 316 -5.69 -18.12 -31.23
C LEU A 316 -4.23 -18.17 -31.69
N SER A 317 -3.94 -17.65 -32.89
CA SER A 317 -2.58 -17.44 -33.38
C SER A 317 -2.04 -16.06 -33.00
N SER A 318 -2.90 -15.07 -32.84
CA SER A 318 -2.59 -13.75 -32.29
C SER A 318 -3.74 -13.19 -31.45
N VAL A 319 -3.51 -12.11 -30.70
CA VAL A 319 -4.57 -11.42 -29.94
C VAL A 319 -5.69 -10.88 -30.84
N ASP A 320 -5.36 -10.52 -32.09
CA ASP A 320 -6.33 -9.98 -33.04
C ASP A 320 -7.34 -11.04 -33.52
N ASP A 321 -7.01 -12.33 -33.41
CA ASP A 321 -7.92 -13.42 -33.77
C ASP A 321 -9.20 -13.43 -32.92
N VAL A 322 -9.21 -12.74 -31.78
CA VAL A 322 -10.42 -12.58 -30.97
C VAL A 322 -11.54 -11.90 -31.76
N LEU A 323 -11.21 -11.07 -32.76
CA LEU A 323 -12.18 -10.44 -33.65
C LEU A 323 -13.00 -11.46 -34.46
N LYS A 324 -12.47 -12.65 -34.71
CA LYS A 324 -13.18 -13.74 -35.43
C LYS A 324 -14.40 -14.22 -34.65
N TYR A 325 -14.38 -14.10 -33.32
CA TYR A 325 -15.45 -14.56 -32.42
C TYR A 325 -16.40 -13.43 -32.00
N LYS A 326 -16.45 -12.34 -32.78
CA LYS A 326 -17.26 -11.14 -32.50
C LYS A 326 -18.72 -11.47 -32.16
N ASN A 327 -19.37 -12.27 -32.98
CA ASN A 327 -20.80 -12.55 -32.84
C ASN A 327 -21.10 -13.37 -31.57
N GLU A 328 -20.26 -14.35 -31.24
CA GLU A 328 -20.40 -15.14 -30.01
C GLU A 328 -20.22 -14.29 -28.77
N LEU A 329 -19.17 -13.45 -28.74
CA LEU A 329 -18.91 -12.54 -27.62
C LEU A 329 -20.07 -11.58 -27.38
N ILE A 330 -20.65 -11.01 -28.45
CA ILE A 330 -21.80 -10.10 -28.35
C ILE A 330 -23.05 -10.85 -27.85
N ASN A 331 -23.40 -11.99 -28.46
CA ASN A 331 -24.58 -12.76 -28.08
C ASN A 331 -24.50 -13.19 -26.61
N ARG A 332 -23.32 -13.70 -26.21
CA ARG A 332 -23.06 -14.09 -24.82
C ARG A 332 -23.22 -12.92 -23.86
N THR A 333 -22.68 -11.75 -24.21
CA THR A 333 -22.77 -10.56 -23.35
C THR A 333 -24.20 -10.07 -23.21
N LEU A 334 -25.00 -10.09 -24.28
CA LEU A 334 -26.42 -9.69 -24.23
C LEU A 334 -27.23 -10.62 -23.32
N LEU A 335 -27.03 -11.94 -23.41
CA LEU A 335 -27.68 -12.92 -22.53
C LEU A 335 -27.36 -12.72 -21.04
N LEU A 336 -26.20 -12.12 -20.73
CA LEU A 336 -25.77 -11.85 -19.36
C LEU A 336 -26.26 -10.49 -18.83
N LEU A 337 -26.68 -9.60 -19.72
CA LEU A 337 -27.20 -8.28 -19.39
C LEU A 337 -28.70 -8.31 -19.09
N GLU A 338 -29.42 -9.27 -19.68
CA GLU A 338 -30.76 -9.70 -19.26
C GLU A 338 -30.72 -10.29 -17.84
#